data_AF-A0A1B6HZP7-F1
#
_entry.id   AF-A0A1B6HZP7-F1
#
_cell.length_a   1.000
_cell.length_b   1.000
_cell.length_c   1.000
_cell.angle_alpha   90.00
_cell.angle_beta   90.00
_cell.angle_gamma   90.00
#
_symmetry.space_group_name_H-M   'P 1'
#
loop_
_entity.id
_entity.type
_entity.pdbx_description
1 polymer ?
#
loop_
_entity_poly.entity_id
_entity_poly.type
_entity_poly.pdbx_seq_one_letter_code
_entity_poly.pdbx_strand_id
1 'polypeptide(L)'
;AARTEVSESLSVNFAALKAYKDRNIRILRAYRFFRMRKIQDNYFEKQDIKRLLSTDEQCFESMYGDILDEYLEEYRHLDFRGRGPPLNFYVQIMTLEDCGLIMSGSDLIELKKDRLYFLKMKDTVHL
;
A
#
# COMPACT_ATOMS: atom_id res chain seq x y z
N ALA A 1 45.72 40.93 -6.83
CA ALA A 1 44.39 40.61 -6.29
C ALA A 1 44.57 40.02 -4.90
N ALA A 2 44.18 40.75 -3.85
CA ALA A 2 44.30 40.28 -2.48
C ALA A 2 43.39 39.05 -2.32
N ARG A 3 43.96 37.89 -1.98
CA ARG A 3 43.17 36.73 -1.55
C ARG A 3 42.56 37.13 -0.21
N THR A 4 41.23 37.29 -0.18
CA THR A 4 40.49 37.45 1.06
C THR A 4 40.73 36.19 1.89
N GLU A 5 41.60 36.28 2.88
CA GLU A 5 41.84 35.18 3.82
C GLU A 5 40.51 34.86 4.51
N VAL A 6 40.07 33.61 4.35
CA VAL A 6 38.85 33.12 4.98
C VAL A 6 39.10 33.13 6.48
N SER A 7 38.37 33.96 7.22
CA SER A 7 38.53 34.00 8.68
C SER A 7 38.09 32.66 9.29
N GLU A 8 38.71 32.29 10.40
CA GLU A 8 38.33 31.10 11.17
C GLU A 8 36.85 31.14 11.56
N SER A 9 36.37 32.32 12.00
CA SER A 9 34.96 32.55 12.34
C SER A 9 34.01 32.32 11.16
N LEU A 10 34.39 32.74 9.95
CA LEU A 10 33.60 32.50 8.74
C LEU A 10 33.55 31.00 8.40
N SER A 11 34.67 30.29 8.59
CA SER A 11 34.76 28.84 8.34
C SER A 11 33.88 28.05 9.32
N VAL A 12 33.90 28.40 10.60
CA VAL A 12 33.07 27.77 11.64
C VAL A 12 31.58 28.02 11.37
N ASN A 13 31.22 29.27 11.06
CA ASN A 13 29.83 29.63 10.73
C ASN A 13 29.32 28.87 9.50
N PHE A 14 30.15 28.76 8.45
CA PHE A 14 29.81 27.99 7.27
C PHE A 14 29.61 26.50 7.59
N ALA A 15 30.50 25.90 8.37
CA ALA A 15 30.40 24.49 8.76
C ALA A 15 29.11 24.22 9.55
N ALA A 16 28.76 25.09 10.50
CA ALA A 16 27.53 25.00 11.27
C ALA A 16 26.27 25.11 10.39
N LEU A 17 26.21 26.12 9.51
CA LEU A 17 25.09 26.30 8.59
C LEU A 17 24.94 25.14 7.61
N LYS A 18 26.06 24.62 7.10
CA LYS A 18 26.08 23.44 6.24
C LYS A 18 25.54 22.22 6.96
N ALA A 19 26.02 21.94 8.18
CA ALA A 19 25.56 20.81 8.98
C ALA A 19 24.05 20.90 9.26
N TYR A 20 23.54 22.11 9.55
CA TYR A 20 22.11 22.35 9.76
C TYR A 20 21.30 22.11 8.48
N LYS A 21 21.74 22.66 7.34
CA LYS A 21 21.12 22.41 6.02
C LYS A 21 21.08 20.92 5.70
N ASP A 22 22.19 20.22 5.88
CA ASP A 22 22.31 18.78 5.58
C ASP A 22 21.41 17.94 6.50
N ARG A 23 21.26 18.33 7.78
CA ARG A 23 20.28 17.73 8.69
C ARG A 23 18.86 17.89 8.16
N ASN A 24 18.46 19.11 7.77
CA ASN A 24 17.11 19.36 7.28
C ASN A 24 16.82 18.61 5.96
N ILE A 25 17.78 18.56 5.05
CA ILE A 25 17.66 17.78 3.81
C ILE A 25 17.46 16.29 4.11
N ARG A 26 18.21 15.73 5.07
CA ARG A 26 18.04 14.32 5.48
C ARG A 26 16.65 14.05 6.02
N ILE A 27 16.13 14.91 6.90
CA ILE A 27 14.78 14.78 7.46
C ILE A 27 13.73 14.85 6.33
N LEU A 28 13.85 15.81 5.42
CA LEU A 28 12.92 15.96 4.31
C LEU A 28 12.93 14.75 3.38
N ARG A 29 14.12 14.21 3.06
CA ARG A 29 14.25 13.00 2.25
C ARG A 29 13.61 11.79 2.93
N ALA A 30 13.87 11.59 4.22
CA ALA A 30 13.26 10.52 4.99
C ALA A 30 11.73 10.63 4.98
N TYR A 31 11.19 11.82 5.23
CA TYR A 31 9.76 12.07 5.18
C TYR A 31 9.15 11.73 3.81
N ARG A 32 9.74 12.23 2.72
CA ARG A 32 9.28 11.93 1.35
C ARG A 32 9.33 10.44 1.04
N PHE A 33 10.41 9.76 1.44
CA PHE A 33 10.54 8.32 1.26
C PHE A 33 9.44 7.55 1.99
N PHE A 34 9.17 7.88 3.25
CA PHE A 34 8.10 7.23 4.02
C PHE A 34 6.72 7.49 3.43
N ARG A 35 6.48 8.69 2.87
CA ARG A 35 5.23 8.98 2.16
C ARG A 35 5.07 8.14 0.89
N MET A 36 6.09 8.09 0.04
CA MET A 36 6.06 7.25 -1.17
C MET A 36 5.80 5.78 -0.84
N ARG A 37 6.47 5.27 0.20
CA ARG A 37 6.25 3.90 0.67
C ARG A 37 4.79 3.65 1.09
N LYS A 38 4.19 4.57 1.84
CA LYS A 38 2.76 4.47 2.20
C LYS A 38 1.83 4.49 1.00
N ILE A 39 2.14 5.28 -0.03
CA ILE A 39 1.38 5.30 -1.28
C ILE A 39 1.47 3.94 -1.98
N GLN A 40 2.67 3.36 -2.03
CA GLN A 40 2.87 2.01 -2.59
C GLN A 40 2.13 0.93 -1.80
N ASP A 41 2.23 0.96 -0.47
CA ASP A 41 1.52 0.01 0.40
C ASP A 41 -0.01 0.11 0.22
N ASN A 42 -0.53 1.32 -0.05
CA ASN A 42 -1.95 1.56 -0.29
C ASN A 42 -2.48 0.94 -1.59
N TYR A 43 -1.62 0.60 -2.57
CA TYR A 43 -2.05 -0.01 -3.83
C TYR A 43 -2.91 -1.27 -3.58
N PHE A 44 -2.49 -2.12 -2.64
CA PHE A 44 -3.25 -3.33 -2.28
C PHE A 44 -4.42 -3.06 -1.33
N GLU A 45 -4.30 -2.04 -0.46
CA GLU A 45 -5.32 -1.70 0.54
C GLU A 45 -6.51 -0.93 -0.04
N LYS A 46 -6.31 -0.23 -1.16
CA LYS A 46 -7.33 0.54 -1.91
C LYS A 46 -8.09 1.57 -1.07
N GLN A 47 -7.43 2.22 -0.10
CA GLN A 47 -8.03 3.33 0.64
C GLN A 47 -8.10 4.59 -0.23
N ASP A 48 -9.15 5.40 -0.07
CA ASP A 48 -9.26 6.70 -0.74
C ASP A 48 -8.34 7.74 -0.08
N ILE A 49 -7.09 7.80 -0.57
CA ILE A 49 -6.07 8.73 -0.07
C ILE A 49 -5.87 9.95 -0.97
N LYS A 50 -6.57 10.05 -2.11
CA LYS A 50 -6.27 11.06 -3.16
C LYS A 50 -6.27 12.49 -2.64
N ARG A 51 -7.18 12.81 -1.70
CA ARG A 51 -7.30 14.14 -1.08
C ARG A 51 -6.11 14.50 -0.17
N LEU A 52 -5.30 13.53 0.23
CA LEU A 52 -4.15 13.69 1.14
C LEU A 52 -2.81 13.78 0.39
N LEU A 53 -2.84 13.62 -0.93
CA LEU A 53 -1.67 13.58 -1.79
C LEU A 53 -1.45 14.95 -2.46
N SER A 54 -0.18 15.32 -2.64
CA SER A 54 0.18 16.40 -3.55
C SER A 54 -0.05 15.98 -5.01
N THR A 55 -0.02 16.94 -5.93
CA THR A 55 -0.12 16.67 -7.38
C THR A 55 0.96 15.69 -7.87
N ASP A 56 2.19 15.86 -7.40
CA ASP A 56 3.30 14.99 -7.78
C ASP A 56 3.12 13.57 -7.22
N GLU A 57 2.57 13.46 -6.02
CA GLU A 57 2.29 12.17 -5.38
C GLU A 57 1.13 11.44 -6.05
N GLN A 58 0.10 12.15 -6.52
CA GLN A 58 -0.98 11.56 -7.32
C GLN A 58 -0.46 11.04 -8.67
N CYS A 59 0.44 11.80 -9.30
CA CYS A 59 1.11 11.35 -10.54
C CYS A 59 1.92 10.07 -10.28
N PHE A 60 2.68 10.04 -9.18
CA PHE A 60 3.42 8.86 -8.77
C PHE A 60 2.50 7.66 -8.44
N GLU A 61 1.41 7.88 -7.72
CA GLU A 61 0.41 6.84 -7.40
C GLU A 61 -0.14 6.20 -8.68
N SER A 62 -0.55 7.02 -9.65
CA SER A 62 -1.07 6.54 -10.93
C SER A 62 -0.01 5.75 -11.70
N MET A 63 1.18 6.33 -11.90
CA MET A 63 2.26 5.67 -12.64
C MET A 63 2.70 4.35 -11.98
N TYR A 64 2.80 4.34 -10.65
CA TYR A 64 3.13 3.13 -9.92
C TYR A 64 2.04 2.06 -10.07
N GLY A 65 0.77 2.47 -10.00
CA GLY A 65 -0.37 1.58 -10.22
C GLY A 65 -0.35 0.96 -11.61
N ASP A 66 -0.17 1.77 -12.65
CA ASP A 66 -0.14 1.30 -14.04
C ASP A 66 0.98 0.26 -14.26
N ILE A 67 2.18 0.53 -13.74
CA ILE A 67 3.33 -0.40 -13.84
C ILE A 67 3.05 -1.71 -13.09
N LEU A 68 2.44 -1.64 -11.90
CA LEU A 68 2.16 -2.83 -11.12
C LEU A 68 1.02 -3.64 -11.74
N ASP A 69 0.00 -2.98 -12.28
CA ASP A 69 -1.10 -3.63 -13.00
C ASP A 69 -0.57 -4.42 -14.21
N GLU A 70 0.33 -3.82 -15.00
CA GLU A 70 1.01 -4.48 -16.12
C GLU A 70 1.82 -5.70 -15.64
N TYR A 71 2.60 -5.55 -14.57
CA TYR A 71 3.40 -6.65 -14.01
C TYR A 71 2.54 -7.80 -13.48
N LEU A 72 1.43 -7.48 -12.82
CA LEU A 72 0.53 -8.46 -12.20
C LEU A 72 -0.43 -9.11 -13.21
N GLU A 73 -0.55 -8.59 -14.42
CA GLU A 73 -1.40 -9.15 -15.47
C GLU A 73 -1.03 -10.60 -15.82
N GLU A 74 0.26 -10.92 -15.83
CA GLU A 74 0.76 -12.30 -16.04
C GLU A 74 0.35 -13.25 -14.89
N TYR A 75 0.05 -12.71 -13.71
CA TYR A 75 -0.21 -13.44 -12.47
C TYR A 75 -1.64 -13.27 -11.95
N ARG A 76 -2.61 -13.02 -12.83
CA ARG A 76 -4.04 -12.81 -12.47
C ARG A 76 -4.67 -13.87 -11.56
N HIS A 77 -4.10 -15.07 -11.53
CA HIS A 77 -4.58 -16.18 -10.71
C HIS A 77 -4.03 -16.16 -9.26
N LEU A 78 -3.07 -15.29 -8.96
CA LEU A 78 -2.48 -15.12 -7.63
C LEU A 78 -3.13 -13.93 -6.92
N ASP A 79 -3.54 -14.15 -5.67
CA ASP A 79 -3.96 -13.07 -4.78
C ASP A 79 -2.79 -12.58 -3.94
N PHE A 80 -2.31 -11.37 -4.24
CA PHE A 80 -1.20 -10.73 -3.53
C PHE A 80 -1.65 -9.94 -2.29
N ARG A 81 -2.96 -9.89 -1.98
CA ARG A 81 -3.47 -9.18 -0.80
C ARG A 81 -3.29 -9.97 0.49
N GLY A 82 -3.18 -11.30 0.41
CA GLY A 82 -3.03 -12.17 1.56
C GLY A 82 -1.67 -12.00 2.25
N ARG A 83 -1.65 -11.41 3.45
CA ARG A 83 -0.42 -11.23 4.26
C ARG A 83 -0.05 -12.44 5.13
N GLY A 84 -0.52 -13.64 4.79
CA GLY A 84 -0.19 -14.85 5.53
C GLY A 84 -0.97 -16.08 5.07
N PRO A 85 -0.51 -17.29 5.43
CA PRO A 85 -1.26 -18.51 5.18
C PRO A 85 -2.61 -18.44 5.92
N PRO A 86 -3.71 -18.94 5.33
CA PRO A 86 -4.99 -19.00 6.02
C PRO A 86 -4.85 -19.87 7.28
N LEU A 87 -5.09 -19.27 8.45
CA LEU A 87 -5.04 -19.98 9.74
C LEU A 87 -6.20 -21.00 9.85
N ASN A 88 -7.33 -20.70 9.21
CA ASN A 88 -8.51 -21.57 9.14
C ASN A 88 -8.90 -21.79 7.69
N PHE A 89 -8.81 -23.03 7.19
CA PHE A 89 -9.21 -23.37 5.83
C PHE A 89 -10.73 -23.32 5.62
N TYR A 90 -11.50 -23.46 6.71
CA TYR A 90 -12.95 -23.43 6.72
C TYR A 90 -13.45 -22.35 7.68
N VAL A 91 -14.57 -21.73 7.34
CA VAL A 91 -15.23 -20.68 8.10
C VAL A 91 -16.72 -20.99 8.22
N GLN A 92 -17.30 -20.60 9.35
CA GLN A 92 -18.75 -20.61 9.52
C GLN A 92 -19.27 -19.21 9.21
N ILE A 93 -20.16 -19.10 8.23
CA ILE A 93 -20.76 -17.82 7.81
C ILE A 93 -22.27 -17.85 8.04
N MET A 94 -22.83 -16.69 8.39
CA MET A 94 -24.27 -16.45 8.46
C MET A 94 -24.68 -15.55 7.31
N THR A 95 -25.62 -16.00 6.50
CA THR A 95 -26.19 -15.21 5.40
C THR A 95 -27.21 -14.23 5.93
N LEU A 96 -26.96 -12.93 5.75
CA LEU A 96 -27.89 -11.87 6.16
C LEU A 96 -28.98 -11.61 5.09
N GLU A 97 -28.68 -11.97 3.84
CA GLU A 97 -29.54 -11.82 2.67
C GLU A 97 -29.35 -13.06 1.76
N ASP A 98 -30.18 -13.20 0.71
CA ASP A 98 -30.03 -14.28 -0.26
C ASP A 98 -28.83 -13.99 -1.17
N CYS A 99 -27.74 -14.73 -1.00
CA CYS A 99 -26.48 -14.53 -1.73
C CYS A 99 -26.36 -15.39 -3.00
N GLY A 100 -27.42 -16.13 -3.36
CA GLY A 100 -27.46 -16.94 -4.58
C GLY A 100 -26.72 -18.28 -4.45
N LEU A 101 -26.07 -18.72 -5.54
CA LEU A 101 -25.43 -20.02 -5.65
C LEU A 101 -23.90 -19.88 -5.68
N ILE A 102 -23.20 -20.70 -4.91
CA ILE A 102 -21.73 -20.75 -4.88
C ILE A 102 -21.26 -22.15 -5.27
N MET A 103 -20.17 -22.20 -6.02
CA MET A 103 -19.43 -23.44 -6.29
C MET A 103 -18.34 -23.65 -5.24
N SER A 104 -18.48 -24.71 -4.43
CA SER A 104 -17.45 -25.18 -3.50
C SER A 104 -16.89 -26.51 -4.00
N GLY A 105 -15.87 -26.46 -4.86
CA GLY A 105 -15.36 -27.66 -5.53
C GLY A 105 -16.33 -28.18 -6.58
N SER A 106 -16.81 -29.42 -6.43
CA SER A 106 -17.83 -30.02 -7.29
C SER A 106 -19.27 -29.65 -6.90
N ASP A 107 -19.44 -29.05 -5.72
CA ASP A 107 -20.75 -28.91 -5.09
C ASP A 107 -21.31 -27.50 -5.30
N LEU A 108 -22.56 -27.43 -5.75
CA LEU A 108 -23.32 -26.20 -5.89
C LEU A 108 -24.14 -25.97 -4.61
N ILE A 109 -23.87 -24.88 -3.90
CA ILE A 109 -24.48 -24.56 -2.61
C ILE A 109 -25.34 -23.30 -2.77
N GLU A 110 -26.63 -23.41 -2.48
CA GLU A 110 -27.56 -22.28 -2.44
C GLU A 110 -27.53 -21.61 -1.06
N LEU A 111 -27.08 -20.36 -1.03
CA LEU A 111 -27.05 -19.49 0.15
C LEU A 111 -28.39 -18.76 0.30
N LYS A 112 -29.20 -19.23 1.26
CA LYS A 112 -30.47 -18.61 1.64
C LYS A 112 -30.29 -17.74 2.86
N LYS A 113 -31.05 -16.67 2.94
CA LYS A 113 -31.10 -15.75 4.08
C LYS A 113 -31.34 -16.47 5.42
N ASP A 114 -30.72 -15.94 6.48
CA ASP A 114 -30.82 -16.37 7.88
C ASP A 114 -30.41 -17.83 8.11
N ARG A 115 -29.43 -18.32 7.33
CA ARG A 115 -28.86 -19.66 7.48
C ARG A 115 -27.38 -19.63 7.77
N LEU A 116 -26.91 -20.68 8.43
CA LEU A 116 -25.50 -20.89 8.74
C LEU A 116 -24.91 -21.91 7.77
N TYR A 117 -23.74 -21.59 7.21
CA TYR A 117 -23.00 -22.44 6.30
C TYR A 117 -21.57 -22.62 6.79
N PHE A 118 -21.00 -23.81 6.56
CA PHE A 118 -19.60 -24.10 6.83
C PHE A 118 -18.89 -24.33 5.50
N LEU A 119 -18.10 -23.35 5.07
CA LEU A 119 -17.51 -23.30 3.72
C LEU A 119 -16.00 -23.13 3.81
N LYS A 120 -15.29 -23.45 2.72
CA LYS A 120 -13.87 -23.12 2.63
C LYS A 120 -13.73 -21.61 2.55
N MET A 121 -12.77 -21.05 3.27
CA MET A 121 -12.55 -19.60 3.32
C MET A 121 -12.33 -19.00 1.93
N LYS A 122 -11.64 -19.72 1.03
CA LYS A 122 -11.42 -19.29 -0.36
C LYS A 122 -12.73 -19.12 -1.15
N ASP A 123 -13.75 -19.91 -0.84
CA ASP A 123 -15.04 -19.91 -1.55
C ASP A 123 -15.95 -18.78 -1.01
N THR A 124 -15.56 -18.12 0.09
CA THR A 124 -16.30 -16.98 0.66
C THR A 124 -15.68 -15.62 0.36
N VAL A 125 -14.47 -15.54 -0.21
CA VAL A 125 -13.74 -14.27 -0.43
C VAL A 125 -14.48 -13.32 -1.40
N HIS A 126 -15.30 -13.87 -2.30
CA HIS A 126 -16.00 -13.12 -3.34
C HIS A 126 -17.46 -12.79 -2.99
N LEU A 127 -17.96 -13.25 -1.83
CA LEU A 127 -19.29 -12.93 -1.30
C LEU A 127 -19.28 -11.58 -0.60
#